data_AF-A0A131Y7G7-F1
#
_entry.id   AF-A0A131Y7G7-F1
#
_cell.length_a   1.000
_cell.length_b   1.000
_cell.length_c   1.000
_cell.angle_alpha   90.00
_cell.angle_beta   90.00
_cell.angle_gamma   90.00
#
_symmetry.space_group_name_H-M   'P 1'
#
loop_
_entity.id
_entity.type
_entity.pdbx_description
1 polymer ?
#
loop_
_entity_poly.entity_id
_entity_poly.type
_entity_poly.pdbx_seq_one_letter_code
_entity_poly.pdbx_strand_id
1 'polypeptide(L)'
;MGLLLQISKAMWRHRGGGNARLAVVRWCSSQAEHFPELRDRPEQQYHTSYKQAGKGRVYDKKPFRFECKQGHVYHWCACGFSHTQPFCDGSHRNPHLKISLRPVRFVAEETRHYWFCNCKQTQRRPFCDGSHKTEAVQAAVSVIK
;
A
#
# COMPACT_ATOMS: atom_id res chain seq x y z
N MET A 1 12.67 -49.71 -60.33
CA MET A 1 11.55 -50.65 -60.12
C MET A 1 11.32 -50.70 -58.62
N GLY A 2 10.37 -50.02 -57.97
CA GLY A 2 8.97 -49.79 -58.31
C GLY A 2 8.12 -50.67 -57.39
N LEU A 3 7.66 -50.14 -56.24
CA LEU A 3 6.42 -50.44 -55.49
C LEU A 3 6.51 -49.69 -54.13
N LEU A 4 5.86 -48.55 -53.89
CA LEU A 4 4.45 -48.34 -53.54
C LEU A 4 3.94 -49.27 -52.42
N LEU A 5 3.80 -48.72 -51.21
CA LEU A 5 2.58 -48.88 -50.41
C LEU A 5 2.35 -47.62 -49.55
N GLN A 6 1.22 -46.94 -49.82
CA GLN A 6 0.54 -45.99 -48.93
C GLN A 6 -0.03 -46.80 -47.72
N ILE A 7 -0.57 -46.31 -46.60
CA ILE A 7 -1.36 -45.14 -46.20
C ILE A 7 -1.32 -45.12 -44.65
N SER A 8 -1.20 -43.96 -43.99
CA SER A 8 -2.25 -43.51 -43.06
C SER A 8 -2.11 -42.04 -42.68
N LYS A 9 -3.25 -41.36 -42.86
CA LYS A 9 -3.51 -39.94 -42.64
C LYS A 9 -3.55 -39.63 -41.15
N ALA A 10 -2.93 -38.53 -40.74
CA ALA A 10 -3.49 -37.66 -39.70
C ALA A 10 -3.32 -36.22 -40.16
N MET A 11 -4.30 -35.81 -40.95
CA MET A 11 -4.62 -34.42 -41.24
C MET A 11 -5.01 -33.75 -39.92
N TRP A 12 -4.39 -32.63 -39.57
CA TRP A 12 -5.16 -31.47 -39.16
C TRP A 12 -4.40 -30.18 -39.48
N ARG A 13 -5.19 -29.25 -40.00
CA ARG A 13 -4.82 -28.05 -40.74
C ARG A 13 -4.87 -26.85 -39.81
N HIS A 14 -4.03 -25.88 -40.16
CA HIS A 14 -4.22 -24.43 -40.09
C HIS A 14 -4.46 -23.71 -38.74
N ARG A 15 -3.50 -22.80 -38.47
CA ARG A 15 -3.68 -21.36 -38.21
C ARG A 15 -5.08 -20.88 -37.76
N GLY A 16 -5.08 -20.34 -36.54
CA GLY A 16 -5.87 -19.18 -36.09
C GLY A 16 -5.22 -18.73 -34.77
N GLY A 17 -4.58 -17.57 -34.67
CA GLY A 17 -5.26 -16.27 -34.69
C GLY A 17 -5.97 -16.05 -33.35
N GLY A 18 -5.21 -15.75 -32.28
CA GLY A 18 -5.74 -15.70 -30.91
C GLY A 18 -5.06 -14.64 -30.05
N ASN A 19 -5.59 -13.42 -30.16
CA ASN A 19 -5.50 -12.24 -29.31
C ASN A 19 -4.68 -12.35 -27.99
N ALA A 20 -3.62 -11.54 -27.88
CA ALA A 20 -2.83 -11.33 -26.67
C ALA A 20 -3.71 -10.71 -25.57
N ARG A 21 -4.39 -11.56 -24.78
CA ARG A 21 -5.05 -11.14 -23.54
C ARG A 21 -4.10 -11.37 -22.37
N LEU A 22 -3.51 -10.25 -21.94
CA LEU A 22 -3.17 -9.92 -20.56
C LEU A 22 -2.62 -11.08 -19.74
N ALA A 23 -1.30 -11.26 -19.82
CA ALA A 23 -0.57 -11.87 -18.73
C ALA A 23 -0.93 -11.11 -17.43
N VAL A 24 -1.75 -11.74 -16.59
CA VAL A 24 -1.90 -11.37 -15.19
C VAL A 24 -0.49 -11.44 -14.62
N VAL A 25 0.12 -10.27 -14.45
CA VAL A 25 1.47 -10.16 -13.88
C VAL A 25 1.38 -10.70 -12.47
N ARG A 26 1.82 -11.94 -12.31
CA ARG A 26 2.18 -12.56 -11.05
C ARG A 26 3.25 -11.66 -10.44
N TRP A 27 2.82 -10.74 -9.58
CA TRP A 27 3.66 -9.78 -8.87
C TRP A 27 4.57 -10.58 -7.93
N CYS A 28 5.70 -10.98 -8.49
CA CYS A 28 6.74 -11.77 -7.84
C CYS A 28 7.36 -10.95 -6.69
N SER A 29 7.65 -11.65 -5.61
CA SER A 29 8.03 -11.18 -4.27
C SER A 29 9.33 -10.37 -4.16
N SER A 30 9.83 -9.75 -5.23
CA SER A 30 11.12 -9.03 -5.26
C SER A 30 11.06 -7.55 -4.87
N GLN A 31 9.88 -6.97 -4.65
CA GLN A 31 9.77 -5.53 -4.29
C GLN A 31 9.89 -5.22 -2.80
N ALA A 32 9.98 -6.21 -1.91
CA ALA A 32 10.16 -5.95 -0.48
C ALA A 32 11.52 -5.29 -0.15
N GLU A 33 12.50 -5.38 -1.06
CA GLU A 33 13.78 -4.67 -0.96
C GLU A 33 13.70 -3.19 -1.40
N HIS A 34 12.60 -2.76 -2.03
CA HIS A 34 12.45 -1.37 -2.54
C HIS A 34 11.86 -0.39 -1.51
N PHE A 35 11.17 -0.89 -0.47
CA PHE A 35 10.56 -0.08 0.59
C PHE A 35 10.95 -0.60 1.97
N PRO A 36 12.17 -0.28 2.45
CA PRO A 36 12.67 -0.82 3.72
C PRO A 36 11.82 -0.38 4.92
N GLU A 37 10.99 0.66 4.80
CA GLU A 37 10.04 1.06 5.83
C GLU A 37 8.89 0.06 6.08
N LEU A 38 8.60 -0.84 5.14
CA LEU A 38 7.54 -1.84 5.28
C LEU A 38 7.96 -3.10 6.05
N ARG A 39 9.22 -3.16 6.51
CA ARG A 39 9.72 -4.22 7.40
C ARG A 39 9.13 -4.03 8.80
N ASP A 40 8.84 -5.14 9.47
CA ASP A 40 8.32 -5.09 10.84
C ASP A 40 9.38 -4.53 11.78
N ARG A 41 8.95 -3.61 12.65
CA ARG A 41 9.85 -2.91 13.58
C ARG A 41 9.58 -3.33 15.02
N PRO A 42 10.60 -3.43 15.88
CA PRO A 42 10.44 -3.92 17.24
C PRO A 42 9.52 -3.02 18.08
N GLU A 43 9.41 -1.72 17.82
CA GLU A 43 8.51 -0.85 18.58
C GLU A 43 7.02 -1.17 18.39
N GLN A 44 6.67 -1.89 17.31
CA GLN A 44 5.29 -2.32 17.05
C GLN A 44 4.76 -3.30 18.10
N GLN A 45 5.65 -4.02 18.80
CA GLN A 45 5.26 -4.98 19.83
C GLN A 45 4.78 -4.29 21.12
N TYR A 46 5.30 -3.10 21.43
CA TYR A 46 5.01 -2.36 22.65
C TYR A 46 3.93 -1.29 22.46
N HIS A 47 3.71 -0.83 21.23
CA HIS A 47 2.77 0.24 20.93
C HIS A 47 1.49 -0.30 20.28
N THR A 48 0.39 -0.30 21.04
CA THR A 48 -0.93 -0.77 20.55
C THR A 48 -1.49 0.07 19.40
N SER A 49 -1.01 1.30 19.19
CA SER A 49 -1.40 2.18 18.09
C SER A 49 -1.15 1.58 16.70
N TYR A 50 -0.21 0.64 16.57
CA TYR A 50 0.07 -0.05 15.30
C TYR A 50 -1.07 -1.00 14.89
N LYS A 51 -1.81 -1.56 15.86
CA LYS A 51 -2.80 -2.63 15.65
C LYS A 51 -4.26 -2.17 15.82
N GLN A 52 -4.55 -0.87 15.72
CA GLN A 52 -5.93 -0.38 15.88
C GLN A 52 -6.81 -0.87 14.72
N ALA A 53 -8.00 -1.39 15.04
CA ALA A 53 -8.92 -1.95 14.05
C ALA A 53 -9.54 -0.90 13.11
N GLY A 54 -9.93 0.27 13.65
CA GLY A 54 -10.61 1.31 12.86
C GLY A 54 -9.68 2.01 11.86
N LYS A 55 -10.22 2.45 10.72
CA LYS A 55 -9.50 3.25 9.72
C LYS A 55 -9.90 4.72 9.79
N GLY A 56 -8.97 5.61 9.46
CA GLY A 56 -9.24 7.05 9.44
C GLY A 56 -10.00 7.49 8.19
N ARG A 57 -10.42 8.75 8.17
CA ARG A 57 -10.92 9.40 6.95
C ARG A 57 -9.81 9.45 5.89
N VAL A 58 -10.16 9.21 4.64
CA VAL A 58 -9.23 9.38 3.51
C VAL A 58 -8.88 10.86 3.38
N TYR A 59 -7.63 11.24 3.68
CA TYR A 59 -7.18 12.63 3.53
C TYR A 59 -6.75 12.91 2.09
N ASP A 60 -5.82 12.12 1.58
CA ASP A 60 -5.34 12.16 0.20
C ASP A 60 -5.13 10.72 -0.30
N LYS A 61 -5.31 10.49 -1.60
CA LYS A 61 -5.10 9.22 -2.29
C LYS A 61 -3.63 9.02 -2.68
N LYS A 62 -2.79 10.06 -2.58
CA LYS A 62 -1.34 9.97 -2.79
C LYS A 62 -0.59 9.76 -1.47
N PRO A 63 0.48 8.95 -1.45
CA PRO A 63 1.36 8.84 -0.29
C PRO A 63 2.17 10.12 -0.09
N PHE A 64 2.59 10.38 1.14
CA PHE A 64 3.38 11.56 1.49
C PHE A 64 4.85 11.18 1.69
N ARG A 65 5.76 11.78 0.92
CA ARG A 65 7.21 11.60 1.09
C ARG A 65 7.75 12.62 2.08
N PHE A 66 8.41 12.15 3.14
CA PHE A 66 9.02 13.02 4.14
C PHE A 66 10.41 12.51 4.51
N GLU A 67 11.37 13.41 4.65
CA GLU A 67 12.70 13.10 5.18
C GLU A 67 12.65 13.04 6.70
N CYS A 68 12.80 11.84 7.26
CA CYS A 68 12.91 11.66 8.71
C CYS A 68 14.37 11.68 9.11
N LYS A 69 14.68 12.27 10.26
CA LYS A 69 16.02 12.32 10.84
C LYS A 69 16.21 11.16 11.83
N GLN A 70 17.35 10.51 11.79
CA GLN A 70 17.70 9.42 12.71
C GLN A 70 17.47 9.80 14.18
N GLY A 71 16.86 8.90 14.94
CA GLY A 71 16.55 9.06 16.37
C GLY A 71 15.35 9.96 16.66
N HIS A 72 14.85 10.72 15.69
CA HIS A 72 13.69 11.57 15.91
C HIS A 72 12.40 10.76 15.99
N VAL A 73 11.52 11.22 16.88
CA VAL A 73 10.18 10.67 17.08
C VAL A 73 9.19 11.44 16.21
N TYR A 74 8.40 10.71 15.45
CA TYR A 74 7.29 11.23 14.66
C TYR A 74 5.98 10.61 15.12
N HIS A 75 4.91 11.40 15.09
CA HIS A 75 3.57 10.94 15.43
C HIS A 75 2.69 10.99 14.18
N TRP A 76 2.51 9.85 13.51
CA TRP A 76 1.69 9.77 12.32
C TRP A 76 0.19 9.87 12.64
N CYS A 77 -0.53 10.67 11.87
CA CYS A 77 -1.97 10.83 12.02
C CYS A 77 -2.72 9.61 11.46
N ALA A 78 -3.34 8.83 12.35
CA ALA A 78 -4.17 7.69 11.98
C ALA A 78 -5.63 8.08 11.63
N CYS A 79 -6.14 9.21 12.12
CA CYS A 79 -7.56 9.56 12.00
C CYS A 79 -7.94 10.31 10.71
N GLY A 80 -6.98 10.98 10.05
CA GLY A 80 -7.23 11.77 8.83
C GLY A 80 -7.82 13.18 9.06
N PHE A 81 -7.85 13.65 10.31
CA PHE A 81 -8.37 14.97 10.67
C PHE A 81 -7.29 16.02 10.95
N SER A 82 -6.02 15.62 11.02
CA SER A 82 -4.95 16.60 11.24
C SER A 82 -4.80 17.53 10.03
N HIS A 83 -4.48 18.79 10.32
CA HIS A 83 -4.14 19.86 9.40
C HIS A 83 -2.64 19.85 9.01
N THR A 84 -1.80 19.09 9.70
CA THR A 84 -0.34 18.97 9.44
C THR A 84 0.03 17.57 8.94
N GLN A 85 -0.80 17.02 8.04
CA GLN A 85 -0.57 15.69 7.46
C GLN A 85 0.86 15.58 6.87
N PRO A 86 1.52 14.42 7.04
CA PRO A 86 0.97 13.15 7.51
C PRO A 86 1.00 13.00 9.05
N PHE A 87 1.45 14.01 9.78
CA PHE A 87 1.65 13.96 11.23
C PHE A 87 0.42 14.41 12.01
N CYS A 88 0.41 14.12 13.30
CA CYS A 88 -0.68 14.46 14.20
C CYS A 88 -0.44 15.83 14.85
N ASP A 89 -1.47 16.68 14.82
CA ASP A 89 -1.55 17.98 15.51
C ASP A 89 -2.40 17.97 16.80
N GLY A 90 -2.98 16.83 17.15
CA GLY A 90 -3.86 16.71 18.32
C GLY A 90 -5.36 16.73 18.01
N SER A 91 -5.78 16.97 16.76
CA SER A 91 -7.19 17.01 16.35
C SER A 91 -8.00 15.75 16.71
N HIS A 92 -7.33 14.60 16.85
CA HIS A 92 -7.94 13.35 17.32
C HIS A 92 -8.52 13.43 18.75
N ARG A 93 -8.11 14.44 19.55
CA ARG A 93 -8.61 14.65 20.91
C ARG A 93 -9.84 15.55 20.96
N ASN A 94 -10.26 16.13 19.83
CA ASN A 94 -11.43 16.99 19.79
C ASN A 94 -12.68 16.17 20.17
N PRO A 95 -13.36 16.48 21.29
CA PRO A 95 -14.50 15.70 21.76
C PRO A 95 -15.68 15.73 20.80
N HIS A 96 -15.81 16.78 19.97
CA HIS A 96 -16.90 16.93 19.02
C HIS A 96 -16.77 15.98 17.81
N LEU A 97 -15.56 15.53 17.49
CA LEU A 97 -15.30 14.66 16.33
C LEU A 97 -15.48 13.16 16.65
N LYS A 98 -15.58 12.78 17.94
CA LYS A 98 -15.77 11.39 18.40
C LYS A 98 -14.77 10.41 17.78
N ILE A 99 -13.49 10.78 17.72
CA ILE A 99 -12.42 9.98 17.13
C ILE A 99 -11.83 9.04 18.19
N SER A 100 -11.85 7.73 17.95
CA SER A 100 -11.22 6.71 18.81
C SER A 100 -9.77 6.38 18.44
N LEU A 101 -9.34 6.79 17.23
CA LEU A 101 -8.00 6.52 16.70
C LEU A 101 -6.93 7.36 17.38
N ARG A 102 -5.75 6.76 17.57
CA ARG A 102 -4.62 7.39 18.26
C ARG A 102 -3.44 7.52 17.29
N PRO A 103 -2.58 8.53 17.44
CA PRO A 103 -1.41 8.66 16.59
C PRO A 103 -0.46 7.48 16.74
N VAL A 104 0.19 7.08 15.65
CA VAL A 104 1.20 6.03 15.68
C VAL A 104 2.56 6.69 15.91
N ARG A 105 3.20 6.34 17.02
CA ARG A 105 4.57 6.76 17.31
C ARG A 105 5.53 5.98 16.41
N PHE A 106 6.39 6.67 15.69
CA PHE A 106 7.44 6.10 14.84
C PHE A 106 8.78 6.73 15.21
N VAL A 107 9.83 5.93 15.34
CA VAL A 107 11.20 6.41 15.55
C VAL A 107 12.02 6.05 14.33
N ALA A 108 12.64 7.05 13.69
CA ALA A 108 13.45 6.80 12.51
C ALA A 108 14.81 6.22 12.90
N GLU A 109 15.14 5.04 12.38
CA GLU A 109 16.44 4.39 12.63
C GLU A 109 17.60 5.04 11.86
N GLU A 110 17.28 5.68 10.73
CA GLU A 110 18.23 6.32 9.84
C GLU A 110 17.61 7.56 9.19
N THR A 111 18.47 8.50 8.83
CA THR A 111 18.07 9.71 8.11
C THR A 111 17.82 9.37 6.65
N ARG A 112 16.55 9.33 6.23
CA ARG A 112 16.16 9.10 4.84
C ARG A 112 14.73 9.55 4.57
N HIS A 113 14.32 9.44 3.32
CA HIS A 113 12.92 9.59 2.94
C HIS A 113 12.10 8.34 3.26
N TYR A 114 10.92 8.56 3.82
CA TYR A 114 9.89 7.55 4.09
C TYR A 114 8.60 7.92 3.37
N TRP A 115 7.84 6.90 2.95
CA TRP A 115 6.51 7.09 2.36
C TRP A 115 5.41 6.82 3.39
N PHE A 116 4.82 7.88 3.93
CA PHE A 116 3.71 7.78 4.87
C PHE A 116 2.37 7.59 4.17
N CYS A 117 1.49 6.82 4.80
CA CYS A 117 0.12 6.66 4.32
C CYS A 117 -0.70 7.94 4.56
N ASN A 118 -1.30 8.49 3.50
CA ASN A 118 -2.20 9.63 3.61
C ASN A 118 -3.69 9.26 3.42
N CYS A 119 -3.99 8.12 2.81
CA CYS A 119 -5.37 7.63 2.68
C CYS A 119 -5.92 7.01 3.97
N LYS A 120 -5.05 6.73 4.94
CA LYS A 120 -5.35 6.12 6.25
C LYS A 120 -5.91 4.69 6.19
N GLN A 121 -5.84 4.06 5.01
CA GLN A 121 -6.31 2.70 4.78
C GLN A 121 -5.21 1.63 4.87
N THR A 122 -3.94 2.02 5.05
CA THR A 122 -2.80 1.09 5.16
C THR A 122 -3.03 0.01 6.22
N GLN A 123 -2.61 -1.21 5.90
CA GLN A 123 -2.49 -2.33 6.83
C GLN A 123 -1.14 -2.30 7.56
N ARG A 124 -0.15 -1.60 7.01
CA ARG A 124 1.20 -1.44 7.58
C ARG A 124 1.43 -0.02 8.08
N ARG A 125 0.71 0.35 9.14
CA ARG A 125 0.88 1.69 9.75
C ARG A 125 2.32 1.87 10.23
N PRO A 126 2.92 3.06 10.07
CA PRO A 126 2.36 4.30 9.50
C PRO A 126 2.55 4.47 7.98
N PHE A 127 3.15 3.49 7.31
CA PHE A 127 3.68 3.62 5.95
C PHE A 127 2.66 3.27 4.87
N CYS A 128 2.95 3.72 3.66
CA CYS A 128 2.16 3.38 2.48
C CYS A 128 2.46 1.95 2.01
N ASP A 129 1.45 1.09 2.03
CA ASP A 129 1.51 -0.29 1.54
C ASP A 129 0.83 -0.50 0.17
N GLY A 130 0.44 0.60 -0.49
CA GLY A 130 -0.28 0.56 -1.75
C GLY A 130 -1.80 0.46 -1.63
N SER A 131 -2.37 0.33 -0.41
CA SER A 131 -3.84 0.29 -0.20
C SER A 131 -4.58 1.45 -0.84
N HIS A 132 -3.92 2.60 -1.03
CA HIS A 132 -4.50 3.75 -1.71
C HIS A 132 -4.91 3.49 -3.15
N LYS A 133 -4.36 2.47 -3.83
CA LYS A 133 -4.69 2.11 -5.21
C LYS A 133 -5.93 1.22 -5.33
N THR A 134 -6.44 0.70 -4.22
CA THR A 134 -7.65 -0.13 -4.23
C THR A 134 -8.87 0.67 -4.68
N GLU A 135 -9.80 0.00 -5.37
CA GLU A 135 -11.02 0.63 -5.90
C GLU A 135 -11.84 1.33 -4.81
N ALA A 136 -11.97 0.71 -3.64
CA ALA A 136 -12.67 1.29 -2.49
C ALA A 136 -12.09 2.66 -2.07
N VAL A 137 -10.76 2.83 -2.11
CA VAL A 137 -10.13 4.11 -1.77
C VAL A 137 -10.19 5.11 -2.91
N GLN A 138 -10.12 4.63 -4.15
CA GLN A 138 -10.23 5.49 -5.33
C GLN A 138 -11.65 6.06 -5.48
N ALA A 139 -12.67 5.28 -5.13
CA ALA A 139 -14.06 5.74 -5.10
C ALA A 139 -14.40 6.62 -3.88
N ALA A 140 -13.62 6.53 -2.79
CA ALA A 140 -13.87 7.33 -1.58
C ALA A 140 -13.63 8.83 -1.80
N VAL A 141 -14.36 9.64 -1.04
CA VAL A 141 -14.16 11.09 -0.97
C VAL A 141 -12.88 11.40 -0.18
N SER A 142 -11.94 12.10 -0.80
CA SER A 142 -10.74 12.63 -0.15
C SER A 142 -10.94 14.08 0.30
N VAL A 143 -10.16 14.50 1.29
CA VAL A 143 -10.18 15.89 1.80
C VAL A 143 -9.54 16.84 0.79
N ILE A 144 -8.42 16.41 0.21
CA ILE A 144 -7.76 17.12 -0.89
C ILE A 144 -8.33 16.59 -2.21
N LYS A 145 -8.59 17.51 -3.14
CA LYS A 145 -9.05 17.21 -4.51
C LYS A 145 -7.86 16.87 -5.41
#